data_AF-A0A3B0VVW6-F1
#
_entry.id   AF-A0A3B0VVW6-F1
#
_cell.length_a   1.000
_cell.length_b   1.000
_cell.length_c   1.000
_cell.angle_alpha   90.00
_cell.angle_beta   90.00
_cell.angle_gamma   90.00
#
_symmetry.space_group_name_H-M   'P 1'
#
loop_
_entity.id
_entity.type
_entity.pdbx_description
1 polymer ?
#
loop_
_entity_poly.entity_id
_entity_poly.type
_entity_poly.pdbx_seq_one_letter_code
_entity_poly.pdbx_strand_id
1 'polypeptide(L)' 'METFSFYQWINNQIERQDAVGDFAHTISQFEEPKATRKKANGHMIWATWLVDKNATPAVIEAFNTAWVEYQRKVAPA' A
#
# COMPACT_ATOMS: atom_id res chain seq x y z
N MET A 1 17.23 8.73 -9.91
CA MET A 1 15.88 8.22 -10.23
C MET A 1 15.17 8.07 -8.90
N GLU A 2 14.23 8.95 -8.60
CA GLU A 2 13.38 8.80 -7.41
C GLU A 2 12.61 7.50 -7.58
N THR A 3 12.92 6.51 -6.74
CA THR A 3 12.12 5.29 -6.64
C THR A 3 10.76 5.70 -6.10
N PHE A 4 9.81 5.88 -7.00
CA PHE A 4 8.42 6.17 -6.68
C PHE A 4 7.89 5.06 -5.77
N SER A 5 7.68 5.35 -4.48
CA SER A 5 7.32 4.32 -3.50
C SER A 5 5.82 4.05 -3.53
N PHE A 6 5.42 2.85 -3.08
CA PHE A 6 3.99 2.53 -2.94
C PHE A 6 3.28 3.52 -2.02
N TYR A 7 3.94 4.00 -0.95
CA TYR A 7 3.37 4.99 -0.03
C TYR A 7 3.09 6.33 -0.73
N GLN A 8 4.02 6.80 -1.55
CA GLN A 8 3.82 8.02 -2.33
C GLN A 8 2.68 7.84 -3.35
N TRP A 9 2.61 6.68 -4.00
CA TRP A 9 1.55 6.38 -4.95
C TRP A 9 0.17 6.33 -4.29
N ILE A 10 0.03 5.62 -3.17
CA ILE A 10 -1.27 5.42 -2.52
C ILE A 10 -1.81 6.73 -1.93
N ASN A 11 -0.95 7.62 -1.43
CA ASN A 11 -1.37 8.95 -0.95
C ASN A 11 -1.96 9.83 -2.07
N ASN A 12 -1.65 9.56 -3.33
CA ASN A 12 -2.28 10.24 -4.47
C ASN A 12 -3.63 9.63 -4.88
N GLN A 13 -4.10 8.56 -4.21
CA GLN A 13 -5.34 7.85 -4.55
C GLN A 13 -6.52 8.23 -3.62
N ILE A 14 -6.33 9.16 -2.68
CA ILE A 14 -7.30 9.49 -1.62
C ILE A 14 -8.65 9.97 -2.15
N GLU A 15 -8.69 10.59 -3.33
CA GLU A 15 -9.94 11.10 -3.92
C GLU A 15 -10.76 10.05 -4.69
N ARG A 16 -10.26 8.80 -4.80
CA ARG A 16 -11.00 7.72 -5.46
C ARG A 16 -12.24 7.34 -4.65
N GLN A 17 -13.33 7.03 -5.35
CA GLN A 17 -14.59 6.55 -4.76
C GLN A 17 -14.70 5.03 -4.90
N ASP A 18 -13.64 4.31 -4.56
CA ASP A 18 -13.58 2.85 -4.58
C ASP A 18 -12.76 2.32 -3.38
N ALA A 19 -12.67 0.99 -3.27
CA ALA A 19 -11.95 0.36 -2.16
C ALA A 19 -10.48 0.79 -2.05
N VAL A 20 -9.82 1.15 -3.16
CA VAL A 20 -8.44 1.66 -3.15
C VAL A 20 -8.41 3.09 -2.59
N GLY A 21 -9.41 3.92 -2.91
CA GLY A 21 -9.60 5.23 -2.29
C GLY A 21 -9.86 5.16 -0.79
N ASP A 22 -10.75 4.26 -0.36
CA ASP A 22 -11.03 4.03 1.06
C ASP A 22 -9.78 3.56 1.81
N PHE A 23 -9.01 2.67 1.18
CA PHE A 23 -7.71 2.24 1.69
C PHE A 23 -6.72 3.40 1.76
N ALA A 24 -6.59 4.20 0.71
CA ALA A 24 -5.71 5.36 0.67
C ALA A 24 -6.04 6.39 1.76
N HIS A 25 -7.33 6.69 1.94
CA HIS A 25 -7.79 7.58 3.00
C HIS A 25 -7.42 7.02 4.39
N THR A 26 -7.63 5.72 4.60
CA THR A 26 -7.25 5.05 5.86
C THR A 26 -5.73 5.13 6.11
N ILE A 27 -4.92 4.85 5.08
CA ILE A 27 -3.46 4.84 5.18
C ILE A 27 -2.88 6.23 5.39
N SER A 28 -3.50 7.29 4.85
CA SER A 28 -3.02 8.67 5.02
C SER A 28 -2.92 9.13 6.48
N GLN A 29 -3.59 8.43 7.39
CA GLN A 29 -3.56 8.69 8.83
C GLN A 29 -2.36 8.04 9.54
N PHE A 30 -1.55 7.25 8.83
CA PHE A 30 -0.42 6.51 9.38
C PHE A 30 0.89 6.87 8.66
N GLU A 31 2.01 6.74 9.36
CA GLU A 31 3.33 6.82 8.72
C GLU A 31 3.59 5.61 7.81
N GLU A 32 4.47 5.79 6.82
CA GLU A 32 4.93 4.70 5.95
C GLU A 32 5.49 3.52 6.78
N PRO A 33 4.96 2.30 6.59
CA PRO A 33 5.48 1.11 7.23
C PRO A 33 6.95 0.87 6.91
N LYS A 34 7.75 0.67 7.97
CA LYS A 34 9.19 0.41 7.84
C LYS A 34 9.48 -1.08 7.93
N ALA A 35 10.51 -1.53 7.22
CA ALA A 35 10.96 -2.90 7.29
C ALA A 35 11.40 -3.28 8.71
N THR A 36 10.77 -4.31 9.28
CA THR A 36 11.21 -4.92 10.55
C THR A 36 12.21 -6.05 10.33
N ARG A 37 12.36 -6.54 9.09
CA ARG A 37 13.28 -7.63 8.70
C ARG A 37 14.25 -7.19 7.60
N LYS A 38 15.53 -7.61 7.70
CA LYS A 38 16.64 -7.25 6.80
C LYS A 38 16.45 -7.57 5.29
N LYS A 39 15.46 -8.38 4.90
CA LYS A 39 15.22 -8.80 3.50
C LYS A 39 13.75 -8.71 3.06
N ALA A 40 12.92 -7.95 3.76
CA ALA A 40 11.52 -7.79 3.36
C ALA A 40 11.43 -6.89 2.12
N ASN A 41 10.70 -7.35 1.09
CA ASN A 41 10.32 -6.48 -0.03
C ASN A 41 9.14 -5.57 0.38
N GLY A 42 8.85 -4.53 -0.41
CA GLY A 42 7.81 -3.56 -0.10
C GLY A 42 6.44 -4.21 0.23
N HIS A 43 6.01 -5.18 -0.58
CA HIS A 43 4.74 -5.87 -0.37
C HIS A 43 4.70 -6.58 0.99
N MET A 44 5.77 -7.30 1.35
CA MET A 44 5.86 -8.01 2.62
C MET A 44 5.85 -7.06 3.82
N ILE A 45 6.48 -5.88 3.71
CA ILE A 45 6.48 -4.86 4.76
C ILE A 45 5.05 -4.40 5.03
N TRP A 46 4.32 -4.04 3.97
CA TRP A 46 2.94 -3.60 4.06
C TRP A 46 2.00 -4.69 4.56
N ALA A 47 2.11 -5.91 4.02
CA ALA A 47 1.28 -7.04 4.44
C ALA A 47 1.49 -7.39 5.92
N THR A 48 2.74 -7.39 6.39
CA THR A 48 3.04 -7.63 7.82
C THR A 48 2.44 -6.53 8.69
N TRP A 49 2.61 -5.27 8.30
CA TRP A 49 2.07 -4.14 9.04
C TRP A 49 0.53 -4.16 9.13
N LEU A 50 -0.16 -4.53 8.05
CA LEU A 50 -1.62 -4.68 8.05
C LEU A 50 -2.09 -5.78 9.00
N VAL A 51 -1.38 -6.91 9.03
CA VAL A 51 -1.66 -8.00 9.99
C VAL A 51 -1.42 -7.52 11.42
N ASP A 52 -0.33 -6.81 11.68
CA ASP A 52 -0.03 -6.25 13.01
C ASP A 52 -1.09 -5.22 13.48
N LYS A 53 -1.73 -4.53 12.55
CA LYS A 53 -2.86 -3.62 12.81
C LYS A 53 -4.21 -4.32 12.94
N ASN A 54 -4.23 -5.65 12.85
CA ASN A 54 -5.46 -6.44 12.83
C ASN A 54 -6.43 -5.97 11.73
N ALA A 55 -5.89 -5.65 10.55
CA ALA A 55 -6.66 -5.20 9.41
C ALA A 55 -7.73 -6.22 9.02
N THR A 56 -8.91 -5.73 8.65
CA THR A 56 -10.01 -6.59 8.21
C THR A 56 -9.69 -7.21 6.84
N PRO A 57 -10.34 -8.34 6.48
CA PRO A 57 -10.18 -8.93 5.14
C PRO A 57 -10.41 -7.94 4.00
N ALA A 58 -11.41 -7.05 4.14
CA ALA A 58 -11.70 -6.02 3.15
C ALA A 58 -10.54 -5.02 2.95
N VAL A 59 -9.86 -4.62 4.03
CA VAL A 59 -8.67 -3.75 3.95
C VAL A 59 -7.50 -4.47 3.26
N ILE A 60 -7.33 -5.76 3.53
CA ILE A 60 -6.29 -6.59 2.89
C ILE A 60 -6.58 -6.77 1.38
N GLU A 61 -7.83 -6.97 0.99
CA GLU A 61 -8.24 -7.04 -0.42
C GLU A 61 -8.01 -5.72 -1.16
N ALA A 62 -8.36 -4.60 -0.53
CA ALA A 62 -8.09 -3.27 -1.07
C ALA A 62 -6.59 -3.01 -1.25
N PHE A 63 -5.77 -3.40 -0.27
CA PHE A 63 -4.32 -3.34 -0.36
C PHE A 63 -3.77 -4.17 -1.53
N ASN A 64 -4.19 -5.42 -1.69
CA ASN A 64 -3.71 -6.28 -2.79
C ASN A 64 -4.08 -5.69 -4.16
N THR A 65 -5.29 -5.14 -4.28
CA THR A 65 -5.75 -4.44 -5.49
C THR A 65 -4.88 -3.23 -5.79
N ALA A 66 -4.68 -2.37 -4.79
CA ALA A 66 -3.83 -1.19 -4.87
C ALA A 66 -2.39 -1.54 -5.28
N TRP A 67 -1.83 -2.62 -4.71
CA TRP A 67 -0.47 -3.05 -5.00
C TRP A 67 -0.29 -3.50 -6.45
N VAL A 68 -1.24 -4.26 -6.99
CA VAL A 68 -1.22 -4.71 -8.40
C VAL A 68 -1.30 -3.50 -9.34
N GLU A 69 -2.15 -2.52 -9.06
CA GLU A 69 -2.24 -1.29 -9.84
C GLU A 69 -0.93 -0.49 -9.81
N TYR A 70 -0.34 -0.31 -8.62
CA TYR A 70 0.96 0.33 -8.47
C TYR A 70 2.04 -0.37 -9.29
N GLN A 71 2.14 -1.71 -9.21
CA GLN A 71 3.13 -2.47 -9.98
C GLN A 71 2.98 -2.26 -11.49
N ARG A 72 1.76 -2.19 -12.01
CA ARG A 72 1.51 -1.88 -13.43
C ARG A 72 1.98 -0.48 -13.84
N LYS A 73 2.03 0.46 -12.90
CA LYS A 73 2.51 1.83 -13.14
C LYS A 73 4.03 1.94 -13.09
N VAL A 74 4.69 1.24 -12.18
CA VAL A 74 6.17 1.32 -12.00
C VAL A 74 6.97 0.33 -12.81
N ALA A 75 6.35 -0.75 -13.30
CA ALA A 75 6.95 -1.70 -14.24
C ALA A 75 6.15 -1.70 -15.56
N PRO A 76 6.19 -0.62 -16.35
CA PRO A 76 5.71 -0.71 -17.72
C PRO A 76 6.59 -1.72 -18.47
N ALA A 77 5.94 -2.63 -19.19
CA ALA A 77 6.56 -3.72 -19.94
C ALA A 77 7.65 -3.26 -20.91
#